data_AF-A0ABD0Q6F3-F1
#
_entry.id   AF-A0ABD0Q6F3-F1
#
_cell.length_a   1.000
_cell.length_b   1.000
_cell.length_c   1.000
_cell.angle_alpha   90.00
_cell.angle_beta   90.00
_cell.angle_gamma   90.00
#
_symmetry.space_group_name_H-M   'P 1'
#
loop_
_entity.id
_entity.type
_entity.pdbx_description
1 polymer ?
#
loop_
_entity_poly.entity_id
_entity_poly.type
_entity_poly.pdbx_seq_one_letter_code
_entity_poly.pdbx_strand_id
1 'polypeptide(L)'
;GISPKKSKYLTPLQQKLNELYEAVKNYTDKRGRRLSTIFLRLPSRAELPDYYVAIKKPIDMEKVKTHMLANKYQDVDALVEDLVLMFNNACTYNEPESLIYKDALVLHKVLLETRRDLEGGDDAHVPDVARLIQELVRNLFVSVLGHQDDEGRCYSDSLAEIPAADPNNPDKTPLNFEIIRANVDKGRYRRLDVFQDHMFEVLEKARRLHRTDSEIFEDSVELQQFFIRIRDELCKNGEILLSPALSYTTKHLHSDVEKEKKEKLPKEYEEDKLKREEEKK
;
A
#
# COMPACT_ATOMS: atom_id res chain seq x y z
N GLY A 1 -33.44 51.86 3.71
CA GLY A 1 -32.00 51.75 3.40
C GLY A 1 -31.76 50.40 2.77
N ILE A 2 -31.21 50.37 1.57
CA ILE A 2 -30.85 49.12 0.88
C ILE A 2 -29.63 48.55 1.60
N SER A 3 -29.77 47.38 2.24
CA SER A 3 -28.65 46.68 2.87
C SER A 3 -27.59 46.34 1.82
N PRO A 4 -26.30 46.66 2.05
CA PRO A 4 -25.26 46.37 1.07
C PRO A 4 -25.05 44.85 0.96
N LYS A 5 -25.18 44.32 -0.25
CA LYS A 5 -24.81 42.94 -0.59
C LYS A 5 -23.31 42.76 -0.30
N LYS A 6 -22.96 42.01 0.75
CA LYS A 6 -21.56 41.66 1.04
C LYS A 6 -20.98 40.91 -0.17
N SER A 7 -19.92 41.45 -0.76
CA SER A 7 -19.13 40.77 -1.79
C SER A 7 -18.59 39.45 -1.22
N LYS A 8 -18.88 38.32 -1.87
CA LYS A 8 -18.42 36.97 -1.46
C LYS A 8 -16.95 36.77 -1.85
N TYR A 9 -16.03 37.43 -1.14
CA TYR A 9 -14.63 37.06 -1.23
C TYR A 9 -14.41 35.79 -0.38
N LEU A 10 -13.98 34.70 -1.01
CA LEU A 10 -13.59 33.47 -0.31
C LEU A 10 -12.34 33.75 0.54
N THR A 11 -12.29 33.22 1.76
CA THR A 11 -11.08 33.25 2.59
C THR A 11 -9.93 32.48 1.91
N PRO A 12 -8.66 32.74 2.25
CA PRO A 12 -7.53 31.99 1.68
C PRO A 12 -7.69 30.47 1.85
N LEU A 13 -8.20 30.03 3.00
CA LEU A 13 -8.54 28.62 3.22
C LEU A 13 -9.64 28.15 2.26
N GLN A 14 -10.75 28.88 2.16
CA GLN A 14 -11.84 28.52 1.24
C GLN A 14 -11.39 28.47 -0.23
N GLN A 15 -10.44 29.30 -0.62
CA GLN A 15 -9.83 29.27 -1.95
C GLN A 15 -9.04 27.97 -2.16
N LYS A 16 -8.14 27.62 -1.23
CA LYS A 16 -7.37 26.37 -1.28
C LYS A 16 -8.27 25.13 -1.29
N LEU A 17 -9.30 25.10 -0.43
CA LEU A 17 -10.27 24.01 -0.39
C LEU A 17 -11.02 23.88 -1.73
N ASN A 18 -11.45 25.00 -2.31
CA ASN A 18 -12.13 25.01 -3.60
C ASN A 18 -11.23 24.56 -4.75
N GLU A 19 -9.96 24.98 -4.74
CA GLU A 19 -8.97 24.58 -5.73
C GLU A 19 -8.73 23.06 -5.73
N LEU A 20 -8.53 22.46 -4.55
CA LEU A 20 -8.41 21.01 -4.40
C LEU A 20 -9.63 20.25 -4.93
N TYR A 21 -10.80 20.67 -4.46
CA TYR A 21 -12.05 20.01 -4.83
C TYR A 21 -12.30 20.10 -6.35
N GLU A 22 -12.07 21.26 -6.96
CA GLU A 22 -12.28 21.45 -8.39
C GLU A 22 -11.20 20.77 -9.24
N ALA A 23 -9.96 20.65 -8.76
CA ALA A 23 -8.91 19.87 -9.42
C ALA A 23 -9.32 18.39 -9.55
N VAL A 24 -9.76 17.78 -8.45
CA VAL A 24 -10.28 16.39 -8.45
C VAL A 24 -11.53 16.28 -9.29
N LYS A 25 -12.51 17.19 -9.11
CA LYS A 25 -13.80 17.14 -9.79
C LYS A 25 -13.67 17.29 -11.30
N ASN A 26 -12.77 18.14 -11.78
CA ASN A 26 -12.67 18.45 -13.20
C ASN A 26 -11.60 17.64 -13.93
N TYR A 27 -10.82 16.80 -13.23
CA TYR A 27 -9.80 15.98 -13.85
C TYR A 27 -10.37 15.08 -14.94
N THR A 28 -9.66 15.02 -16.08
CA THR A 28 -10.02 14.20 -17.23
C THR A 28 -8.84 13.33 -17.63
N ASP A 29 -9.14 12.12 -18.10
CA ASP A 29 -8.11 11.28 -18.73
C ASP A 29 -7.71 11.80 -20.12
N LYS A 30 -6.74 11.15 -20.74
CA LYS A 30 -6.23 11.52 -22.09
C LYS A 30 -7.31 11.51 -23.18
N ARG A 31 -8.47 10.90 -22.93
CA ARG A 31 -9.61 10.82 -23.85
C ARG A 31 -10.69 11.85 -23.52
N GLY A 32 -10.45 12.74 -22.55
CA GLY A 32 -11.40 13.76 -22.10
C GLY A 32 -12.50 13.22 -21.18
N ARG A 33 -12.44 11.95 -20.75
CA ARG A 33 -13.44 11.40 -19.83
C ARG A 33 -13.17 11.93 -18.42
N ARG A 34 -14.18 12.54 -17.81
CA ARG A 34 -14.14 12.98 -16.42
C ARG A 34 -14.25 11.78 -15.48
N LEU A 35 -13.21 11.57 -14.67
CA LEU A 35 -13.11 10.41 -13.79
C LEU A 35 -14.01 10.53 -12.56
N SER A 36 -14.25 11.76 -12.10
CA SER A 36 -15.02 12.04 -10.88
C SER A 36 -16.50 11.69 -10.99
N THR A 37 -17.02 11.45 -12.20
CA THR A 37 -18.46 11.29 -12.46
C THR A 37 -19.13 10.26 -11.55
N ILE A 38 -18.49 9.12 -11.32
CA ILE A 38 -19.04 8.03 -10.49
C ILE A 38 -18.94 8.32 -8.98
N PHE A 39 -18.09 9.27 -8.58
CA PHE A 39 -17.87 9.67 -7.19
C PHE A 39 -18.73 10.86 -6.77
N LEU A 40 -19.47 11.46 -7.71
CA LEU A 40 -20.30 12.65 -7.43
C LEU A 40 -21.38 12.34 -6.39
N ARG A 41 -22.06 11.21 -6.54
CA ARG A 41 -23.16 10.80 -5.68
C ARG A 41 -23.22 9.28 -5.56
N LEU A 42 -23.25 8.77 -4.34
CA LEU A 42 -23.42 7.34 -4.11
C LEU A 42 -24.85 6.88 -4.45
N PRO A 43 -25.04 5.64 -4.93
CA PRO A 43 -26.35 5.01 -4.98
C PRO A 43 -26.99 5.01 -3.60
N SER A 44 -28.30 5.18 -3.50
CA SER A 44 -29.00 5.14 -2.22
C SER A 44 -28.93 3.74 -1.58
N ARG A 45 -29.21 3.66 -0.26
CA ARG A 45 -29.30 2.38 0.47
C ARG A 45 -30.32 1.40 -0.12
N ALA A 46 -31.33 1.90 -0.84
CA ALA A 46 -32.31 1.06 -1.51
C ALA A 46 -31.79 0.51 -2.84
N GLU A 47 -30.94 1.27 -3.54
CA GLU A 47 -30.35 0.88 -4.82
C GLU A 47 -29.15 -0.05 -4.67
N LEU A 48 -28.35 0.11 -3.61
CA LEU A 48 -27.15 -0.70 -3.37
C LEU A 48 -26.97 -1.01 -1.86
N PRO A 49 -27.83 -1.83 -1.25
CA PRO A 49 -27.85 -2.05 0.20
C PRO A 49 -26.56 -2.69 0.74
N ASP A 50 -25.99 -3.62 -0.01
CA ASP A 50 -24.76 -4.36 0.29
C ASP A 50 -23.53 -3.46 0.41
N TYR A 51 -23.44 -2.38 -0.39
CA TYR A 51 -22.41 -1.37 -0.23
C TYR A 51 -22.42 -0.75 1.15
N TYR A 52 -23.60 -0.45 1.69
CA TYR A 52 -23.77 0.16 3.00
C TYR A 52 -23.62 -0.83 4.17
N VAL A 53 -23.57 -2.13 3.88
CA VAL A 53 -23.17 -3.16 4.85
C VAL A 53 -21.63 -3.25 4.89
N ALA A 54 -20.98 -3.22 3.73
CA ALA A 54 -19.53 -3.32 3.62
C ALA A 54 -18.80 -2.04 4.06
N ILE A 55 -19.31 -0.86 3.71
CA ILE A 55 -18.66 0.43 3.93
C ILE A 55 -19.22 1.14 5.16
N LYS A 56 -18.38 1.30 6.18
CA LYS A 56 -18.76 1.86 7.50
C LYS A 56 -19.05 3.36 7.46
N LYS A 57 -18.30 4.13 6.66
CA LYS A 57 -18.43 5.59 6.54
C LYS A 57 -18.61 6.00 5.07
N PRO A 58 -19.80 5.81 4.48
CA PRO A 58 -20.07 6.23 3.11
C PRO A 58 -19.95 7.75 2.95
N ILE A 59 -19.29 8.19 1.89
CA ILE A 59 -19.12 9.60 1.53
C ILE A 59 -19.00 9.73 0.00
N ASP A 60 -19.47 10.84 -0.54
CA ASP A 60 -19.36 11.22 -1.95
C ASP A 60 -18.98 12.71 -2.10
N MET A 61 -18.67 13.13 -3.33
CA MET A 61 -18.23 14.50 -3.57
C MET A 61 -19.33 15.54 -3.33
N GLU A 62 -20.61 15.19 -3.43
CA GLU A 62 -21.72 16.09 -3.06
C GLU A 62 -21.75 16.35 -1.55
N LYS A 63 -21.53 15.31 -0.74
CA LYS A 63 -21.41 15.40 0.71
C LYS A 63 -20.20 16.26 1.10
N VAL A 64 -19.04 16.01 0.48
CA VAL A 64 -17.82 16.82 0.67
C VAL A 64 -18.09 18.28 0.33
N LYS A 65 -18.70 18.56 -0.82
CA LYS A 65 -19.06 19.94 -1.22
C LYS A 65 -20.01 20.60 -0.23
N THR A 66 -20.96 19.85 0.31
CA THR A 66 -21.89 20.34 1.34
C THR A 66 -21.13 20.72 2.62
N HIS A 67 -20.16 19.91 3.04
CA HIS A 67 -19.28 20.23 4.17
C HIS A 67 -18.44 21.49 3.91
N MET A 68 -17.91 21.67 2.69
CA MET A 68 -17.17 22.88 2.30
C MET A 68 -18.06 24.13 2.40
N LEU A 69 -19.26 24.08 1.82
CA LEU A 69 -20.20 25.22 1.83
C LEU A 69 -20.70 25.56 3.25
N ALA A 70 -20.74 24.56 4.13
CA ALA A 70 -21.07 24.73 5.54
C ALA A 70 -19.87 25.12 6.41
N ASN A 71 -18.69 25.39 5.82
CA ASN A 71 -17.42 25.69 6.51
C ASN A 71 -17.06 24.67 7.60
N LYS A 72 -17.26 23.38 7.32
CA LYS A 72 -16.97 22.30 8.29
C LYS A 72 -15.48 21.95 8.38
N TYR A 73 -14.72 22.18 7.32
CA TYR A 73 -13.28 21.96 7.29
C TYR A 73 -12.53 23.13 7.92
N GLN A 74 -11.71 22.85 8.93
CA GLN A 74 -10.92 23.87 9.63
C GLN A 74 -9.56 24.13 8.96
N ASP A 75 -9.11 23.20 8.14
CA ASP A 75 -7.86 23.21 7.39
C ASP A 75 -8.01 22.40 6.09
N VAL A 76 -6.93 22.36 5.31
CA VAL A 76 -6.86 21.59 4.06
C VAL A 76 -6.87 20.08 4.32
N ASP A 77 -6.24 19.64 5.41
CA ASP A 77 -6.10 18.23 5.76
C ASP A 77 -7.47 17.58 6.00
N ALA A 78 -8.39 18.27 6.67
CA ALA A 78 -9.74 17.75 6.90
C ALA A 78 -10.55 17.51 5.60
N LEU A 79 -10.32 18.30 4.54
CA LEU A 79 -10.93 18.03 3.22
C LEU A 79 -10.25 16.84 2.53
N VAL A 80 -8.93 16.76 2.64
CA VAL A 80 -8.14 15.67 2.07
C VAL A 80 -8.56 14.34 2.71
N GLU A 81 -8.72 14.28 4.03
CA GLU A 81 -9.20 13.09 4.74
C GLU A 81 -10.54 12.58 4.19
N ASP A 82 -11.52 13.46 3.97
CA ASP A 82 -12.84 13.10 3.44
C ASP A 82 -12.77 12.60 1.98
N LEU A 83 -11.93 13.22 1.14
CA LEU A 83 -11.72 12.77 -0.25
C LEU A 83 -10.93 11.45 -0.32
N VAL A 84 -9.92 11.28 0.53
CA VAL A 84 -9.16 10.03 0.66
C VAL A 84 -10.05 8.90 1.16
N LEU A 85 -10.91 9.16 2.15
CA LEU A 85 -11.90 8.20 2.61
C LEU A 85 -12.83 7.77 1.47
N MET A 86 -13.29 8.70 0.63
CA MET A 86 -14.11 8.41 -0.54
C MET A 86 -13.40 7.44 -1.51
N PHE A 87 -12.12 7.68 -1.81
CA PHE A 87 -11.34 6.79 -2.69
C PHE A 87 -11.05 5.44 -2.03
N ASN A 88 -10.72 5.41 -0.74
CA ASN A 88 -10.48 4.17 0.00
C ASN A 88 -11.74 3.31 0.08
N ASN A 89 -12.91 3.91 0.27
CA ASN A 89 -14.19 3.19 0.22
C ASN A 89 -14.40 2.56 -1.16
N ALA A 90 -14.12 3.29 -2.24
CA ALA A 90 -14.22 2.77 -3.59
C ALA A 90 -13.24 1.61 -3.82
N CYS A 91 -12.00 1.72 -3.37
CA CYS A 91 -11.01 0.64 -3.46
C CYS A 91 -11.32 -0.55 -2.55
N THR A 92 -12.04 -0.35 -1.46
CA THR A 92 -12.43 -1.43 -0.52
C THR A 92 -13.58 -2.27 -1.07
N TYR A 93 -14.55 -1.62 -1.74
CA TYR A 93 -15.75 -2.30 -2.23
C TYR A 93 -15.60 -2.85 -3.65
N ASN A 94 -14.85 -2.17 -4.52
CA ASN A 94 -14.73 -2.56 -5.93
C ASN A 94 -13.47 -3.38 -6.18
N GLU A 95 -13.53 -4.31 -7.15
CA GLU A 95 -12.39 -5.13 -7.54
C GLU A 95 -11.23 -4.29 -8.13
N PRO A 96 -9.96 -4.65 -7.90
CA PRO A 96 -8.79 -3.90 -8.41
C PRO A 96 -8.78 -3.68 -9.92
N GLU A 97 -9.33 -4.62 -10.69
CA GLU A 97 -9.39 -4.55 -12.15
C GLU A 97 -10.48 -3.60 -12.65
N SER A 98 -11.44 -3.25 -11.78
CA SER A 98 -12.59 -2.42 -12.13
C SER A 98 -12.18 -0.99 -12.50
N LEU A 99 -13.00 -0.36 -13.34
CA LEU A 99 -12.76 1.02 -13.77
C LEU A 99 -12.85 2.00 -12.58
N ILE A 100 -13.78 1.75 -11.65
CA ILE A 100 -14.00 2.61 -10.47
C ILE A 100 -12.77 2.59 -9.56
N TYR A 101 -12.20 1.40 -9.32
CA TYR A 101 -10.98 1.27 -8.52
C TYR A 101 -9.81 2.03 -9.17
N LYS A 102 -9.59 1.84 -10.47
CA LYS A 102 -8.53 2.53 -11.22
C LYS A 102 -8.72 4.05 -11.23
N ASP A 103 -9.94 4.51 -11.45
CA ASP A 103 -10.28 5.94 -11.44
C ASP A 103 -10.06 6.55 -10.03
N ALA A 104 -10.39 5.82 -8.96
CA ALA A 104 -10.14 6.25 -7.58
C ALA A 104 -8.64 6.46 -7.31
N LEU A 105 -7.78 5.55 -7.76
CA LEU A 105 -6.33 5.70 -7.62
C LEU A 105 -5.80 6.90 -8.39
N VAL A 106 -6.28 7.15 -9.61
CA VAL A 106 -5.86 8.30 -10.42
C VAL A 106 -6.30 9.61 -9.78
N LEU A 107 -7.55 9.71 -9.34
CA LEU A 107 -8.08 10.91 -8.68
C LEU A 107 -7.42 11.16 -7.33
N HIS A 108 -7.11 10.11 -6.58
CA HIS A 108 -6.33 10.20 -5.34
C HIS A 108 -4.93 10.78 -5.63
N LYS A 109 -4.25 10.33 -6.68
CA LYS A 109 -2.98 10.92 -7.10
C LYS A 109 -3.11 12.42 -7.43
N VAL A 110 -4.14 12.80 -8.19
CA VAL A 110 -4.41 14.20 -8.56
C VAL A 110 -4.64 15.07 -7.32
N LEU A 111 -5.38 14.56 -6.32
CA LEU A 111 -5.60 15.25 -5.05
C LEU A 111 -4.27 15.57 -4.35
N LEU A 112 -3.38 14.58 -4.22
CA LEU A 112 -2.11 14.74 -3.52
C LEU A 112 -1.14 15.66 -4.27
N GLU A 113 -1.09 15.58 -5.60
CA GLU A 113 -0.29 16.49 -6.44
C GLU A 113 -0.79 17.93 -6.29
N THR A 114 -2.10 18.16 -6.36
CA THR A 114 -2.69 19.49 -6.18
C THR A 114 -2.42 20.05 -4.78
N ARG A 115 -2.49 19.20 -3.73
CA ARG A 115 -2.19 19.62 -2.35
C ARG A 115 -0.75 20.11 -2.23
N ARG A 116 0.19 19.35 -2.77
CA ARG A 116 1.62 19.72 -2.74
C ARG A 116 1.85 21.06 -3.44
N ASP A 117 1.22 21.27 -4.59
CA ASP A 117 1.40 22.51 -5.35
C ASP A 117 0.80 23.72 -4.60
N LEU A 118 -0.27 23.53 -3.82
CA LEU A 118 -0.88 24.55 -2.94
C LEU A 118 -0.09 24.88 -1.66
N GLU A 119 0.82 24.00 -1.25
CA GLU A 119 1.71 24.17 -0.10
C GLU A 119 3.01 24.91 -0.49
N GLY A 120 3.36 24.96 -1.79
CA GLY A 120 4.63 25.46 -2.31
C GLY A 120 4.57 26.77 -3.08
N GLY A 121 4.07 27.86 -2.46
CA GLY A 121 4.19 29.21 -3.04
C GLY A 121 5.65 29.67 -3.16
N ASP A 122 6.15 29.77 -4.39
CA ASP A 122 7.36 30.45 -4.90
C ASP A 122 8.75 30.25 -4.24
N ASP A 123 8.93 29.46 -3.18
CA ASP A 123 10.28 29.20 -2.63
C ASP A 123 10.47 27.82 -1.95
N ALA A 124 9.73 26.81 -2.39
CA ALA A 124 9.83 25.46 -1.82
C ALA A 124 10.90 24.62 -2.55
N HIS A 125 12.02 24.36 -1.87
CA HIS A 125 12.92 23.25 -2.18
C HIS A 125 12.09 21.99 -2.44
N VAL A 126 12.10 21.50 -3.69
CA VAL A 126 11.45 20.24 -4.07
C VAL A 126 11.98 19.17 -3.12
N PRO A 127 11.14 18.52 -2.28
CA PRO A 127 11.60 17.44 -1.43
C PRO A 127 12.23 16.39 -2.34
N ASP A 128 13.47 16.01 -2.09
CA ASP A 128 14.13 14.95 -2.85
C ASP A 128 13.38 13.63 -2.58
N VAL A 129 12.39 13.34 -3.44
CA VAL A 129 11.53 12.15 -3.35
C VAL A 129 12.38 10.89 -3.41
N ALA A 130 13.50 10.90 -4.13
CA ALA A 130 14.42 9.78 -4.16
C ALA A 130 15.09 9.59 -2.79
N ARG A 131 15.49 10.67 -2.13
CA ARG A 131 16.04 10.62 -0.76
C ARG A 131 15.02 10.13 0.26
N LEU A 132 13.76 10.57 0.16
CA LEU A 132 12.67 10.10 1.03
C LEU A 132 12.38 8.60 0.84
N ILE A 133 12.34 8.13 -0.41
CA ILE A 133 12.16 6.70 -0.70
C ILE A 133 13.36 5.89 -0.20
N GLN A 134 14.58 6.39 -0.38
CA GLN A 134 15.79 5.73 0.12
C GLN A 134 15.78 5.64 1.65
N GLU A 135 15.37 6.69 2.35
CA GLU A 135 15.25 6.71 3.81
C GLU A 135 14.17 5.73 4.29
N LEU A 136 13.01 5.71 3.64
CA LEU A 136 11.93 4.76 3.92
C LEU A 136 12.38 3.31 3.70
N VAL A 137 13.00 3.02 2.56
CA VAL A 137 13.52 1.68 2.23
C VAL A 137 14.58 1.24 3.23
N ARG A 138 15.50 2.14 3.61
CA ARG A 138 16.53 1.85 4.62
C ARG A 138 15.92 1.54 5.97
N ASN A 139 14.97 2.36 6.43
CA ASN A 139 14.30 2.14 7.72
C ASN A 139 13.53 0.82 7.71
N LEU A 140 12.76 0.56 6.66
CA LEU A 140 12.01 -0.69 6.51
C LEU A 140 12.94 -1.91 6.49
N PHE A 141 14.05 -1.84 5.77
CA PHE A 141 15.04 -2.92 5.72
C PHE A 141 15.65 -3.20 7.11
N VAL A 142 16.10 -2.16 7.81
CA VAL A 142 16.70 -2.29 9.14
C VAL A 142 15.69 -2.82 10.15
N SER A 143 14.46 -2.30 10.14
CA SER A 143 13.39 -2.78 11.02
C SER A 143 13.09 -4.26 10.80
N VAL A 144 12.99 -4.71 9.54
CA VAL A 144 12.67 -6.11 9.23
C VAL A 144 13.81 -7.04 9.63
N LEU A 145 15.07 -6.70 9.34
CA LEU A 145 16.19 -7.56 9.74
C LEU A 145 16.43 -7.56 11.26
N GLY A 146 16.07 -6.48 11.96
CA GLY A 146 16.14 -6.39 13.41
C GLY A 146 14.88 -6.86 14.14
N HIS A 147 13.90 -7.46 13.45
CA HIS A 147 12.70 -8.01 14.09
C HIS A 147 13.08 -9.23 14.93
N GLN A 148 12.65 -9.23 16.20
CA GLN A 148 13.06 -10.20 17.21
C GLN A 148 11.85 -10.91 17.82
N ASP A 149 12.06 -12.15 18.25
CA ASP A 149 11.12 -12.88 19.10
C ASP A 149 11.23 -12.46 20.58
N ASP A 150 10.42 -13.10 21.43
CA ASP A 150 10.39 -12.82 22.87
C ASP A 150 11.70 -13.17 23.60
N GLU A 151 12.57 -13.97 22.97
CA GLU A 151 13.89 -14.35 23.49
C GLU A 151 15.01 -13.44 22.97
N GLY A 152 14.69 -12.50 22.08
CA GLY A 152 15.64 -11.55 21.49
C GLY A 152 16.40 -12.10 20.28
N ARG A 153 16.02 -13.27 19.75
CA ARG A 153 16.59 -13.83 18.52
C ARG A 153 15.99 -13.11 17.31
N CYS A 154 16.84 -12.70 16.36
CA CYS A 154 16.35 -12.08 15.14
C CYS A 154 15.81 -13.16 14.21
N TYR A 155 14.56 -13.01 13.74
CA TYR A 155 13.98 -13.94 12.75
C TYR A 155 14.81 -14.02 11.46
N SER A 156 15.57 -12.97 11.13
CA SER A 156 16.43 -12.97 9.94
C SER A 156 17.67 -13.85 10.06
N ASP A 157 18.05 -14.28 11.27
CA ASP A 157 19.24 -15.08 11.50
C ASP A 157 19.11 -16.49 10.90
N SER A 158 17.92 -17.11 10.99
CA SER A 158 17.68 -18.44 10.39
C SER A 158 17.73 -18.41 8.85
N LEU A 159 17.57 -17.23 8.24
CA LEU A 159 17.60 -17.01 6.79
C LEU A 159 18.99 -16.58 6.27
N ALA A 160 20.01 -16.47 7.12
CA ALA A 160 21.33 -15.97 6.74
C ALA A 160 22.01 -16.82 5.65
N GLU A 161 21.76 -18.13 5.65
CA GLU A 161 22.38 -19.08 4.71
C GLU A 161 21.58 -19.31 3.42
N ILE A 162 20.47 -18.60 3.21
CA ILE A 162 19.65 -18.76 2.00
C ILE A 162 20.48 -18.35 0.76
N PRO A 163 20.64 -19.26 -0.23
CA PRO A 163 21.45 -18.98 -1.41
C PRO A 163 20.83 -17.87 -2.26
N ALA A 164 21.68 -17.06 -2.90
CA ALA A 164 21.21 -16.01 -3.79
C ALA A 164 20.44 -16.58 -4.99
N ALA A 165 20.95 -17.63 -5.63
CA ALA A 165 20.28 -18.33 -6.71
C ALA A 165 19.29 -19.37 -6.17
N ASP A 166 18.13 -19.49 -6.81
CA ASP A 166 17.17 -20.58 -6.56
C ASP A 166 17.50 -21.75 -7.51
N PRO A 167 17.99 -22.90 -7.01
CA PRO A 167 18.31 -24.05 -7.88
C PRO A 167 17.09 -24.57 -8.65
N ASN A 168 15.88 -24.34 -8.13
CA ASN A 168 14.62 -24.77 -8.74
C ASN A 168 14.06 -23.73 -9.72
N ASN A 169 14.65 -22.52 -9.76
CA ASN A 169 14.18 -21.43 -10.61
C ASN A 169 15.35 -20.57 -11.12
N PRO A 170 16.18 -21.10 -12.03
CA PRO A 170 17.45 -20.47 -12.44
C PRO A 170 17.26 -19.16 -13.23
N ASP A 171 16.08 -18.93 -13.80
CA ASP A 171 15.77 -17.72 -14.57
C ASP A 171 15.44 -16.51 -13.67
N LYS A 172 15.18 -16.73 -12.38
CA LYS A 172 14.92 -15.66 -11.41
C LYS A 172 16.21 -14.92 -11.06
N THR A 173 16.11 -13.60 -10.88
CA THR A 173 17.22 -12.77 -10.42
C THR A 173 17.79 -13.29 -9.09
N PRO A 174 19.11 -13.57 -8.99
CA PRO A 174 19.70 -14.00 -7.74
C PRO A 174 19.65 -12.90 -6.68
N LEU A 175 19.03 -13.20 -5.53
CA LEU A 175 18.80 -12.26 -4.43
C LEU A 175 18.98 -12.95 -3.08
N ASN A 176 19.68 -12.32 -2.15
CA ASN A 176 19.69 -12.67 -0.73
C ASN A 176 19.74 -11.37 0.08
N PHE A 177 19.65 -11.46 1.42
CA PHE A 177 19.66 -10.25 2.25
C PHE A 177 20.96 -9.43 2.14
N GLU A 178 22.10 -10.05 1.84
CA GLU A 178 23.36 -9.33 1.61
C GLU A 178 23.32 -8.48 0.34
N ILE A 179 22.82 -9.03 -0.76
CA ILE A 179 22.66 -8.32 -2.03
C ILE A 179 21.64 -7.18 -1.86
N ILE A 180 20.53 -7.43 -1.16
CA ILE A 180 19.53 -6.40 -0.89
C ILE A 180 20.13 -5.30 -0.01
N ARG A 181 20.86 -5.64 1.06
CA ARG A 181 21.58 -4.67 1.90
C ARG A 181 22.51 -3.79 1.07
N ALA A 182 23.33 -4.40 0.22
CA ALA A 182 24.23 -3.65 -0.66
C ALA A 182 23.48 -2.74 -1.65
N ASN A 183 22.27 -3.11 -2.09
CA ASN A 183 21.40 -2.26 -2.91
C ASN A 183 20.81 -1.08 -2.11
N VAL A 184 20.40 -1.32 -0.87
CA VAL A 184 19.91 -0.29 0.06
C VAL A 184 21.02 0.72 0.36
N ASP A 185 22.21 0.25 0.75
CA ASP A 185 23.35 1.10 1.13
C ASP A 185 23.86 1.96 -0.03
N LYS A 186 23.78 1.44 -1.26
CA LYS A 186 24.14 2.17 -2.50
C LYS A 186 22.99 3.04 -3.04
N GLY A 187 21.84 3.09 -2.36
CA GLY A 187 20.68 3.87 -2.78
C GLY A 187 20.08 3.43 -4.12
N ARG A 188 20.21 2.13 -4.48
CA ARG A 188 19.75 1.59 -5.77
C ARG A 188 18.23 1.46 -5.87
N TYR A 189 17.54 1.34 -4.74
CA TYR A 189 16.08 1.33 -4.71
C TYR A 189 15.52 2.74 -4.78
N ARG A 190 14.95 3.09 -5.94
CA ARG A 190 14.22 4.35 -6.15
C ARG A 190 12.70 4.20 -6.06
N ARG A 191 12.22 2.98 -5.84
CA ARG A 191 10.80 2.65 -5.70
C ARG A 191 10.63 1.60 -4.60
N LEU A 192 9.61 1.78 -3.78
CA LEU A 192 9.29 0.89 -2.67
C LEU A 192 8.76 -0.48 -3.16
N ASP A 193 8.00 -0.52 -4.25
CA ASP A 193 7.50 -1.78 -4.81
C ASP A 193 8.62 -2.70 -5.31
N VAL A 194 9.64 -2.14 -5.98
CA VAL A 194 10.83 -2.92 -6.38
C VAL A 194 11.58 -3.48 -5.16
N PHE A 195 11.70 -2.70 -4.09
CA PHE A 195 12.31 -3.16 -2.85
C PHE A 195 11.48 -4.28 -2.20
N GLN A 196 10.16 -4.11 -2.14
CA GLN A 196 9.23 -5.12 -1.64
C GLN A 196 9.35 -6.42 -2.43
N ASP A 197 9.30 -6.37 -3.76
CA ASP A 197 9.39 -7.55 -4.62
C ASP A 197 10.69 -8.32 -4.36
N HIS A 198 11.81 -7.60 -4.16
CA HIS A 198 13.08 -8.24 -3.83
C HIS A 198 13.09 -8.87 -2.43
N MET A 199 12.54 -8.20 -1.43
CA MET A 199 12.41 -8.78 -0.08
C MET A 199 11.51 -10.01 -0.09
N PHE A 200 10.37 -9.93 -0.78
CA PHE A 200 9.43 -11.05 -0.90
C PHE A 200 10.05 -12.22 -1.66
N GLU A 201 10.83 -11.97 -2.71
CA GLU A 201 11.54 -13.04 -3.43
C GLU A 201 12.48 -13.83 -2.50
N VAL A 202 13.20 -13.18 -1.59
CA VAL A 202 14.07 -13.87 -0.63
C VAL A 202 13.26 -14.73 0.34
N LEU A 203 12.16 -14.18 0.87
CA LEU A 203 11.30 -14.86 1.84
C LEU A 203 10.53 -16.03 1.20
N GLU A 204 9.93 -15.82 0.03
CA GLU A 204 9.26 -16.86 -0.75
C GLU A 204 10.23 -17.96 -1.18
N LYS A 205 11.45 -17.61 -1.58
CA LYS A 205 12.48 -18.61 -1.88
C LYS A 205 12.84 -19.45 -0.66
N ALA A 206 12.98 -18.83 0.52
CA ALA A 206 13.20 -19.57 1.75
C ALA A 206 12.11 -20.62 1.96
N ARG A 207 10.83 -20.24 1.77
CA ARG A 207 9.68 -21.17 1.84
C ARG A 207 9.66 -22.23 0.76
N ARG A 208 10.09 -21.91 -0.47
CA ARG A 208 10.19 -22.91 -1.54
C ARG A 208 11.23 -23.98 -1.22
N LEU A 209 12.39 -23.57 -0.70
CA LEU A 209 13.53 -24.46 -0.45
C LEU A 209 13.43 -25.27 0.85
N HIS A 210 12.61 -24.85 1.81
CA HIS A 210 12.53 -25.49 3.13
C HIS A 210 11.16 -26.07 3.42
N ARG A 211 11.09 -27.05 4.34
CA ARG A 211 9.85 -27.72 4.69
C ARG A 211 8.91 -26.82 5.48
N THR A 212 7.61 -27.10 5.42
CA THR A 212 6.59 -26.30 6.10
C THR A 212 6.71 -26.29 7.62
N ASP A 213 7.35 -27.31 8.20
CA ASP A 213 7.62 -27.47 9.63
C ASP A 213 9.00 -26.93 10.08
N SER A 214 9.76 -26.32 9.17
CA SER A 214 11.08 -25.76 9.48
C SER A 214 10.98 -24.35 10.07
N GLU A 215 11.92 -24.02 10.96
CA GLU A 215 12.10 -22.67 11.51
C GLU A 215 12.22 -21.62 10.40
N ILE A 216 13.00 -21.91 9.35
CA ILE A 216 13.18 -21.03 8.19
C ILE A 216 11.85 -20.70 7.50
N PHE A 217 10.96 -21.68 7.37
CA PHE A 217 9.66 -21.45 6.75
C PHE A 217 8.80 -20.51 7.61
N GLU A 218 8.66 -20.80 8.90
CA GLU A 218 7.83 -19.99 9.80
C GLU A 218 8.43 -18.58 10.00
N ASP A 219 9.74 -18.45 10.20
CA ASP A 219 10.43 -17.17 10.32
C ASP A 219 10.27 -16.32 9.05
N SER A 220 10.28 -16.93 7.86
CA SER A 220 10.06 -16.20 6.61
C SER A 220 8.63 -15.66 6.47
N VAL A 221 7.63 -16.37 7.00
CA VAL A 221 6.23 -15.92 7.03
C VAL A 221 6.10 -14.74 8.00
N GLU A 222 6.66 -14.86 9.20
CA GLU A 222 6.64 -13.80 10.21
C GLU A 222 7.36 -12.53 9.70
N LEU A 223 8.54 -12.66 9.09
CA LEU A 223 9.25 -11.53 8.50
C LEU A 223 8.44 -10.86 7.37
N GLN A 224 7.76 -11.62 6.52
CA GLN A 224 6.93 -11.05 5.45
C GLN A 224 5.71 -10.34 6.04
N GLN A 225 5.10 -10.92 7.07
CA GLN A 225 3.97 -10.35 7.79
C GLN A 225 4.35 -9.05 8.52
N PHE A 226 5.53 -9.04 9.14
CA PHE A 226 6.11 -7.88 9.79
C PHE A 226 6.48 -6.78 8.79
N PHE A 227 7.10 -7.14 7.66
CA PHE A 227 7.39 -6.21 6.57
C PHE A 227 6.14 -5.45 6.12
N ILE A 228 5.03 -6.16 5.86
CA ILE A 228 3.77 -5.56 5.41
C ILE A 228 3.26 -4.56 6.46
N ARG A 229 3.30 -4.93 7.75
CA ARG A 229 2.85 -4.08 8.86
C ARG A 229 3.65 -2.78 8.95
N ILE A 230 4.98 -2.88 9.01
CA ILE A 230 5.87 -1.72 9.12
C ILE A 230 5.81 -0.85 7.86
N ARG A 231 5.74 -1.47 6.68
CA ARG A 231 5.54 -0.74 5.41
C ARG A 231 4.27 0.11 5.47
N ASP A 232 3.15 -0.47 5.90
CA ASP A 232 1.86 0.23 5.94
C ASP A 232 1.86 1.36 6.98
N GLU A 233 2.49 1.14 8.14
CA GLU A 233 2.72 2.17 9.16
C GLU A 233 3.59 3.32 8.63
N LEU A 234 4.74 3.01 8.02
CA LEU A 234 5.68 4.01 7.47
C LEU A 234 5.10 4.78 6.28
N CYS A 235 4.26 4.13 5.47
CA CYS A 235 3.54 4.79 4.39
C CYS A 235 2.29 5.55 4.88
N LYS A 236 1.94 5.42 6.18
CA LYS A 236 0.65 5.85 6.75
C LYS A 236 -0.53 5.44 5.86
N ASN A 237 -0.59 4.16 5.49
CA ASN A 237 -1.60 3.61 4.58
C ASN A 237 -1.75 4.39 3.25
N GLY A 238 -0.68 5.02 2.76
CA GLY A 238 -0.64 5.77 1.51
C GLY A 238 -0.66 7.30 1.66
N GLU A 239 -0.73 7.85 2.88
CA GLU A 239 -0.67 9.30 3.12
C GLU A 239 0.73 9.90 2.89
N ILE A 240 1.80 9.14 3.17
CA ILE A 240 3.20 9.57 3.01
C ILE A 240 3.76 9.19 1.64
N LEU A 241 3.50 7.95 1.20
CA LEU A 241 4.00 7.43 -0.07
C LEU A 241 2.98 6.45 -0.66
N LEU A 242 2.37 6.83 -1.78
CA LEU A 242 1.54 5.91 -2.55
C LEU A 242 2.45 5.03 -3.42
N SER A 243 2.43 3.73 -3.17
CA SER A 243 3.22 2.74 -3.89
C SER A 243 2.36 1.54 -4.29
N PRO A 244 2.53 0.96 -5.49
CA PRO A 244 1.92 -0.32 -5.84
C PRO A 244 2.19 -1.42 -4.81
N ALA A 245 3.28 -1.31 -4.05
CA ALA A 245 3.60 -2.15 -2.91
C ALA A 245 2.41 -2.39 -1.96
N LEU A 246 1.61 -1.34 -1.70
CA LEU A 246 0.50 -1.34 -0.74
C LEU A 246 -0.70 -2.21 -1.19
N SER A 247 -0.77 -2.62 -2.46
CA SER A 247 -1.85 -3.50 -2.92
C SER A 247 -1.73 -4.92 -2.36
N TYR A 248 -0.51 -5.37 -2.06
CA TYR A 248 -0.27 -6.65 -1.39
C TYR A 248 -0.45 -6.47 0.11
N THR A 249 -1.36 -7.24 0.72
CA THR A 249 -1.80 -7.05 2.11
C THR A 249 -1.56 -8.32 2.91
N THR A 250 -1.70 -8.23 4.22
CA THR A 250 -1.72 -9.38 5.12
C THR A 250 -2.66 -10.49 4.65
N LYS A 251 -3.83 -10.16 4.08
CA LYS A 251 -4.77 -11.17 3.57
C LYS A 251 -4.22 -11.92 2.36
N HIS A 252 -3.51 -11.23 1.48
CA HIS A 252 -2.83 -11.85 0.35
C HIS A 252 -1.75 -12.82 0.83
N LEU A 253 -0.92 -12.40 1.81
CA LEU A 253 0.08 -13.28 2.42
C LEU A 253 -0.54 -14.55 3.01
N HIS A 254 -1.61 -14.43 3.79
CA HIS A 254 -2.29 -15.60 4.37
C HIS A 254 -2.78 -16.55 3.28
N SER A 255 -3.41 -16.02 2.21
CA SER A 255 -3.89 -16.84 1.09
C SER A 255 -2.76 -17.56 0.36
N ASP A 256 -1.63 -16.88 0.13
CA ASP A 256 -0.48 -17.43 -0.56
C ASP A 256 0.21 -18.52 0.29
N VAL A 257 0.42 -18.28 1.58
CA VAL A 257 1.02 -19.25 2.50
C VAL A 257 0.15 -20.49 2.66
N GLU A 258 -1.18 -20.35 2.77
CA GLU A 258 -2.10 -21.49 2.82
C GLU A 258 -2.03 -22.33 1.54
N LYS A 259 -1.91 -21.67 0.37
CA LYS A 259 -1.72 -22.35 -0.90
C LYS A 259 -0.39 -23.09 -0.95
N GLU A 260 0.71 -22.46 -0.52
CA GLU A 260 2.02 -23.09 -0.43
C GLU A 260 1.99 -24.33 0.47
N LYS A 261 1.39 -24.22 1.68
CA LYS A 261 1.25 -25.34 2.62
C LYS A 261 0.45 -26.49 2.01
N LYS A 262 -0.66 -26.20 1.33
CA LYS A 262 -1.50 -27.20 0.65
C LYS A 262 -0.76 -27.95 -0.46
N GLU A 263 0.16 -27.28 -1.17
CA GLU A 263 0.96 -27.89 -2.23
C GLU A 263 2.15 -28.72 -1.70
N LYS A 264 2.71 -28.35 -0.55
CA LYS A 264 3.91 -28.97 0.04
C LYS A 264 3.60 -30.16 0.96
N LEU A 265 2.60 -30.03 1.84
CA LEU A 265 2.30 -31.04 2.87
C LEU A 265 2.13 -32.47 2.33
N PRO A 266 1.45 -32.72 1.19
CA PRO A 266 1.34 -34.08 0.65
C PRO A 266 2.68 -34.67 0.22
N LYS A 267 3.60 -33.85 -0.31
CA LYS A 267 4.93 -34.27 -0.75
C LYS A 267 5.81 -34.59 0.46
N GLU A 268 5.78 -33.70 1.46
CA GLU A 268 6.50 -33.86 2.71
C GLU A 268 6.08 -35.13 3.46
N TYR A 269 4.77 -35.46 3.46
CA TYR A 269 4.26 -36.70 4.04
C TYR A 269 4.76 -37.95 3.31
N GLU A 270 4.80 -37.94 1.97
CA GLU A 270 5.31 -39.08 1.20
C GLU A 270 6.83 -39.25 1.39
N GLU A 271 7.59 -38.15 1.46
CA GLU A 271 9.01 -38.18 1.81
C GLU A 271 9.26 -38.83 3.18
N ASP A 272 8.46 -38.46 4.19
CA ASP A 272 8.59 -39.02 5.55
C ASP A 272 8.23 -40.51 5.58
N LYS A 273 7.23 -40.91 4.78
CA LYS A 273 6.85 -42.31 4.62
C LYS A 273 7.97 -43.13 3.97
N LEU A 274 8.57 -42.63 2.88
CA LEU A 274 9.69 -43.28 2.20
C LEU A 274 10.90 -43.43 3.12
N LYS A 275 11.27 -42.38 3.87
CA LYS A 275 12.35 -42.46 4.87
C LYS A 275 12.11 -43.54 5.91
N ARG A 276 10.89 -43.64 6.45
CA ARG A 276 10.51 -44.69 7.41
C ARG A 276 10.53 -46.09 6.82
N GLU A 277 10.30 -46.24 5.51
CA GLU A 277 10.40 -47.53 4.82
C GLU A 277 11.86 -47.92 4.55
N GLU A 278 12.74 -46.95 4.28
CA GLU A 278 14.18 -47.15 4.14
C GLU A 278 14.86 -47.53 5.46
N GLU A 279 14.50 -46.87 6.57
CA GLU A 279 15.02 -47.18 7.91
C GLU A 279 14.63 -48.58 8.43
N LYS A 280 13.60 -49.19 7.83
CA LYS A 280 13.13 -50.55 8.17
C LYS A 280 13.80 -51.65 7.35
N LYS A 281 14.59 -51.31 6.33
CA LYS A 281 15.34 -52.26 5.49
C LYS A 281 16.76 -52.43 5.98
#